data_AF-D3ZF96-F1
#
_entry.id   AF-D3ZF96-F1
#
_cell.length_a   1.000
_cell.length_b   1.000
_cell.length_c   1.000
_cell.angle_alpha   90.00
_cell.angle_beta   90.00
_cell.angle_gamma   90.00
#
_symmetry.space_group_name_H-M   'P 1'
#
loop_
_entity.id
_entity.type
_entity.pdbx_description
1 polymer ?
#
loop_
_entity_poly.entity_id
_entity_poly.type
_entity_poly.pdbx_seq_one_letter_code
_entity_poly.pdbx_strand_id
1 'polypeptide(L)'
;MKTALLLLLALAVATSPAQAFRCHVCISSDNCRNIQTCPPDFFYCRTITKVEPLKGNLVKKECAETCTISHSQQGHVSSGAEVTLCCDSDLCNDSLHNIAPARALLSSVTLGLSTSLGLLSVVAFCL
;
A
#
# COMPACT_ATOMS: atom_id res chain seq x y z
N MET A 1 -25.35 19.25 27.83
CA MET A 1 -24.35 19.58 26.79
C MET A 1 -23.29 18.50 26.56
N LYS A 2 -22.85 17.73 27.56
CA LYS A 2 -21.86 16.63 27.39
C LYS A 2 -22.33 15.48 26.48
N THR A 3 -23.62 15.13 26.54
CA THR A 3 -24.21 14.06 25.70
C THR A 3 -24.13 14.37 24.20
N ALA A 4 -24.39 15.63 23.81
CA ALA A 4 -24.27 16.06 22.42
C ALA A 4 -22.83 15.92 21.88
N LEU A 5 -21.83 16.23 22.70
CA LEU A 5 -20.42 16.09 22.33
C LEU A 5 -20.04 14.61 22.13
N LEU A 6 -20.49 13.71 23.02
CA LEU A 6 -20.25 12.28 22.88
C LEU A 6 -20.93 11.69 21.64
N LEU A 7 -22.15 12.13 21.33
CA LEU A 7 -22.87 11.77 20.10
C LEU A 7 -22.13 12.22 18.84
N LEU A 8 -21.60 13.44 18.82
CA LEU A 8 -20.80 13.95 17.69
C LEU A 8 -19.50 13.15 17.52
N LEU A 9 -18.82 12.80 18.60
CA LEU A 9 -17.61 11.98 18.57
C LEU A 9 -17.90 10.57 18.01
N ALA A 10 -19.01 9.96 18.45
CA ALA A 10 -19.45 8.66 17.94
C ALA A 10 -19.80 8.71 16.44
N LEU A 11 -20.48 9.77 15.98
CA LEU A 11 -20.78 9.98 14.55
C LEU A 11 -19.50 10.17 13.72
N ALA A 12 -18.51 10.90 14.24
CA ALA A 12 -17.25 11.12 13.54
C ALA A 12 -16.45 9.82 13.37
N VAL A 13 -16.44 8.94 14.37
CA VAL A 13 -15.79 7.61 14.26
C VAL A 13 -16.56 6.67 13.33
N ALA A 14 -17.89 6.78 13.30
CA ALA A 14 -18.73 5.97 12.42
C ALA A 14 -18.65 6.38 10.94
N THR A 15 -18.23 7.61 10.64
CA THR A 15 -18.14 8.16 9.29
C THR A 15 -16.71 8.13 8.77
N SER A 16 -16.08 6.95 8.78
CA SER A 16 -14.90 6.76 7.93
C SER A 16 -15.37 6.77 6.47
N PRO A 17 -14.93 7.73 5.63
CA PRO A 17 -15.25 7.67 4.21
C PRO A 17 -14.71 6.34 3.69
N ALA A 18 -15.59 5.51 3.13
CA ALA A 18 -15.16 4.32 2.40
C ALA A 18 -14.37 4.80 1.18
N GLN A 19 -13.06 4.99 1.36
CA GLN A 19 -12.18 5.37 0.28
C GLN A 19 -12.16 4.20 -0.70
N ALA A 20 -12.51 4.48 -1.95
CA ALA A 20 -12.41 3.48 -2.99
C ALA A 20 -10.94 3.06 -3.10
N PHE A 21 -10.67 1.77 -2.96
CA PHE A 21 -9.32 1.23 -3.03
C PHE A 21 -8.77 1.38 -4.44
N ARG A 22 -7.62 2.06 -4.60
CA ARG A 22 -7.01 2.27 -5.92
C ARG A 22 -5.63 1.64 -5.97
N CYS A 23 -5.27 1.21 -7.17
CA CYS A 23 -3.94 0.71 -7.48
C CYS A 23 -3.45 1.34 -8.79
N HIS A 24 -2.15 1.25 -9.04
CA HIS A 24 -1.64 1.37 -10.40
C HIS A 24 -1.93 0.09 -11.18
N VAL A 25 -2.48 0.21 -12.38
CA VAL A 25 -2.85 -0.92 -13.24
C VAL A 25 -2.34 -0.68 -14.66
N CYS A 26 -1.32 -1.42 -15.05
CA CYS A 26 -0.57 -1.21 -16.30
C CYS A 26 0.39 -2.37 -16.60
N ILE A 27 0.85 -2.43 -17.85
CA ILE A 27 1.92 -3.33 -18.30
C ILE A 27 2.97 -2.48 -19.02
N SER A 28 4.24 -2.60 -18.64
CA SER A 28 5.35 -1.83 -19.21
C SER A 28 6.69 -2.54 -19.04
N SER A 29 7.75 -2.05 -19.72
CA SER A 29 9.14 -2.48 -19.50
C SER A 29 9.79 -1.86 -18.26
N ASP A 30 9.13 -0.89 -17.64
CA ASP A 30 9.64 -0.08 -16.54
C ASP A 30 8.56 0.17 -15.48
N ASN A 31 8.86 1.00 -14.47
CA ASN A 31 7.88 1.40 -13.48
C ASN A 31 6.75 2.20 -14.14
N CYS A 32 5.58 1.56 -14.31
CA CYS A 32 4.40 2.22 -14.86
C CYS A 32 3.46 2.72 -13.76
N ARG A 33 2.80 3.84 -14.03
CA ARG A 33 1.85 4.50 -13.11
C ARG A 33 0.58 4.86 -13.87
N ASN A 34 -0.47 4.08 -13.66
CA ASN A 34 -1.80 4.37 -14.20
C ASN A 34 -2.86 4.09 -13.13
N ILE A 35 -3.39 5.13 -12.49
CA ILE A 35 -4.29 5.01 -11.35
C ILE A 35 -5.65 4.46 -11.82
N GLN A 36 -6.10 3.38 -11.19
CA GLN A 36 -7.45 2.84 -11.41
C GLN A 36 -8.09 2.46 -10.08
N THR A 37 -9.40 2.69 -9.98
CA THR A 37 -10.21 2.20 -8.87
C THR A 37 -10.43 0.70 -9.01
N CYS A 38 -10.09 -0.06 -7.98
CA CYS A 38 -10.27 -1.50 -7.98
C CYS A 38 -11.74 -1.88 -7.74
N PRO A 39 -12.17 -3.07 -8.20
CA PRO A 39 -13.49 -3.61 -7.84
C PRO A 39 -13.65 -3.77 -6.32
N PRO A 40 -14.89 -3.83 -5.79
CA PRO A 40 -15.15 -3.87 -4.34
C PRO A 40 -14.48 -5.02 -3.58
N ASP A 41 -14.26 -6.17 -4.24
CA ASP A 41 -13.69 -7.38 -3.63
C ASP A 41 -12.17 -7.53 -3.85
N PHE A 42 -11.52 -6.48 -4.38
CA PHE A 42 -10.11 -6.50 -4.71
C PHE A 42 -9.34 -5.68 -3.68
N PHE A 43 -8.71 -6.37 -2.73
CA PHE A 43 -8.08 -5.75 -1.55
C PHE A 43 -6.57 -5.60 -1.66
N TYR A 44 -5.97 -6.04 -2.77
CA TYR A 44 -4.52 -6.01 -2.96
C TYR A 44 -4.13 -5.33 -4.26
N CYS A 45 -3.08 -4.52 -4.21
CA CYS A 45 -2.31 -4.16 -5.39
C CYS A 45 -1.23 -5.22 -5.60
N ARG A 46 -1.24 -5.85 -6.78
CA ARG A 46 -0.26 -6.85 -7.19
C ARG A 46 0.72 -6.26 -8.18
N THR A 47 2.00 -6.52 -7.98
CA THR A 47 3.08 -6.17 -8.92
C THR A 47 3.85 -7.43 -9.28
N ILE A 48 3.88 -7.77 -10.57
CA ILE A 48 4.61 -8.90 -11.12
C ILE A 48 5.75 -8.34 -11.96
N THR A 49 6.98 -8.71 -11.64
CA THR A 49 8.18 -8.34 -12.40
C THR A 49 8.79 -9.60 -12.98
N LYS A 50 8.80 -9.72 -14.30
CA LYS A 50 9.41 -10.85 -15.01
C LYS A 50 10.66 -10.38 -15.74
N VAL A 51 11.78 -11.04 -15.50
CA VAL A 51 13.04 -10.79 -16.20
C VAL A 51 12.99 -11.44 -17.57
N GLU A 52 12.98 -10.64 -18.63
CA GLU A 52 13.00 -11.10 -20.02
C GLU A 52 14.32 -10.69 -20.68
N PRO A 53 15.21 -11.63 -21.03
CA PRO A 53 16.43 -11.29 -21.74
C PRO A 53 16.11 -10.56 -23.05
N LEU A 54 16.90 -9.55 -23.40
CA LEU A 54 16.81 -8.77 -24.65
C LEU A 54 15.60 -7.82 -24.78
N LYS A 55 14.56 -7.95 -23.95
CA LYS A 55 13.36 -7.09 -24.00
C LYS A 55 13.22 -6.13 -22.82
N GLY A 56 14.08 -6.27 -21.80
CA GLY A 56 13.92 -5.56 -20.52
C GLY A 56 12.92 -6.29 -19.62
N ASN A 57 12.87 -5.89 -18.35
CA ASN A 57 11.97 -6.52 -17.38
C ASN A 57 10.53 -6.16 -17.71
N LEU A 58 9.62 -7.13 -17.73
CA LEU A 58 8.21 -6.87 -17.85
C LEU A 58 7.62 -6.62 -16.47
N VAL A 59 7.05 -5.43 -16.28
CA VAL A 59 6.33 -5.03 -15.06
C VAL A 59 4.84 -5.04 -15.37
N LYS A 60 4.09 -5.88 -14.66
CA LYS A 60 2.63 -5.92 -14.68
C LYS A 60 2.12 -5.51 -13.31
N LYS A 61 1.30 -4.47 -13.26
CA LYS A 61 0.59 -4.04 -12.06
C LYS A 61 -0.91 -4.23 -12.25
N GLU A 62 -1.59 -4.77 -11.25
CA GLU A 62 -3.03 -5.03 -11.30
C GLU A 62 -3.67 -4.98 -9.90
N CYS A 63 -4.99 -4.78 -9.87
CA CYS A 63 -5.79 -5.08 -8.68
C CYS A 63 -5.92 -6.60 -8.54
N ALA A 64 -5.96 -7.13 -7.32
CA ALA A 64 -6.21 -8.54 -7.07
C ALA A 64 -7.11 -8.76 -5.84
N GLU A 65 -8.01 -9.75 -5.93
CA GLU A 65 -8.81 -10.26 -4.80
C GLU A 65 -7.93 -11.01 -3.79
N THR A 66 -7.02 -11.84 -4.29
CA THR A 66 -6.02 -12.55 -3.49
C THR A 66 -4.62 -12.29 -4.06
N CYS A 67 -3.62 -12.24 -3.19
CA CYS A 67 -2.25 -11.99 -3.62
C CYS A 67 -1.26 -12.74 -2.75
N THR A 68 -0.42 -13.56 -3.39
CA THR A 68 0.66 -14.30 -2.73
C THR A 68 2.00 -13.80 -3.24
N ILE A 69 2.88 -13.40 -2.32
CA ILE A 69 4.26 -13.05 -2.65
C ILE A 69 4.96 -14.30 -3.18
N SER A 70 5.61 -14.19 -4.33
CA SER A 70 6.34 -15.29 -4.94
C SER A 70 7.64 -14.82 -5.57
N HIS A 71 8.62 -15.70 -5.61
CA HIS A 71 9.89 -15.49 -6.27
C HIS A 71 10.26 -16.78 -6.99
N SER A 72 10.09 -16.81 -8.30
CA SER A 72 10.45 -17.94 -9.14
C SER A 72 11.72 -17.63 -9.91
N GLN A 73 12.65 -18.58 -9.93
CA GLN A 73 13.84 -18.53 -10.76
C GLN A 73 13.76 -19.68 -11.75
N GLN A 74 13.55 -19.40 -13.03
CA GLN A 74 13.56 -20.43 -14.07
C GLN A 74 15.00 -20.73 -14.49
N GLY A 75 15.62 -21.72 -13.84
CA GLY A 75 16.91 -22.29 -14.27
C GLY A 75 18.15 -21.43 -13.97
N HIS A 76 19.33 -21.95 -14.35
CA HIS A 76 20.66 -21.39 -14.06
C HIS A 76 20.94 -20.01 -14.70
N VAL A 77 19.95 -19.42 -15.36
CA VAL A 77 20.01 -18.14 -16.05
C VAL A 77 18.90 -17.27 -15.48
N SER A 78 19.17 -16.00 -15.16
CA SER A 78 18.13 -15.08 -14.64
C SER A 78 16.98 -14.83 -15.61
N SER A 79 17.06 -15.35 -16.83
CA SER A 79 15.98 -15.39 -17.81
C SER A 79 14.74 -16.07 -17.23
N GLY A 80 13.60 -15.40 -17.26
CA GLY A 80 12.33 -15.95 -16.79
C GLY A 80 12.19 -15.96 -15.27
N ALA A 81 13.11 -15.33 -14.53
CA ALA A 81 12.86 -15.06 -13.11
C ALA A 81 11.65 -14.14 -12.97
N GLU A 82 10.69 -14.51 -12.13
CA GLU A 82 9.48 -13.73 -11.88
C GLU A 82 9.30 -13.49 -10.39
N VAL A 83 9.04 -12.24 -10.03
CA VAL A 83 8.78 -11.80 -8.67
C VAL A 83 7.38 -11.22 -8.58
N THR A 84 6.56 -11.75 -7.68
CA THR A 84 5.27 -11.17 -7.32
C THR A 84 5.37 -10.49 -5.96
N LEU A 85 4.93 -9.23 -5.90
CA LEU A 85 4.77 -8.45 -4.69
C LEU A 85 3.32 -8.03 -4.49
N CYS A 86 2.92 -7.90 -3.23
CA CYS A 86 1.57 -7.62 -2.79
C CYS A 86 1.58 -6.51 -1.73
N CYS A 87 0.61 -5.61 -1.78
CA CYS A 87 0.36 -4.61 -0.74
C CYS A 87 -1.14 -4.23 -0.73
N ASP A 88 -1.63 -3.67 0.37
CA ASP A 88 -3.07 -3.54 0.69
C ASP A 88 -3.48 -2.11 1.11
N SER A 89 -2.67 -1.10 0.76
CA SER A 89 -3.00 0.32 0.96
C SER A 89 -3.20 1.05 -0.36
N ASP A 90 -3.93 2.17 -0.33
CA ASP A 90 -4.23 2.96 -1.53
C ASP A 90 -2.95 3.35 -2.28
N LEU A 91 -2.88 3.02 -3.58
CA LEU A 91 -1.76 3.28 -4.47
C LEU A 91 -0.39 2.74 -3.99
N CYS A 92 -0.38 1.74 -3.11
CA CYS A 92 0.84 1.22 -2.49
C CYS A 92 1.85 0.65 -3.49
N ASN A 93 1.41 0.28 -4.70
CA ASN A 93 2.25 -0.19 -5.78
C ASN A 93 2.82 0.94 -6.67
N ASP A 94 2.97 2.17 -6.17
CA ASP A 94 3.55 3.30 -6.91
C ASP A 94 5.00 3.02 -7.38
N SER A 95 5.79 2.39 -6.51
CA SER A 95 7.22 2.13 -6.73
C SER A 95 7.52 0.66 -6.99
N LEU A 96 8.45 0.39 -7.91
CA LEU A 96 9.05 -0.92 -8.08
C LEU A 96 9.94 -1.21 -6.86
N HIS A 97 9.51 -2.15 -6.03
CA HIS A 97 10.36 -2.69 -4.99
C HIS A 97 11.16 -3.82 -5.61
N ASN A 98 12.36 -3.52 -6.09
CA ASN A 98 13.31 -4.59 -6.37
C ASN A 98 13.70 -5.22 -5.04
N ILE A 99 13.46 -6.53 -4.88
CA ILE A 99 14.05 -7.33 -3.81
C ILE A 99 15.55 -7.51 -4.11
N ALA A 100 16.28 -6.42 -4.32
CA ALA A 100 17.69 -6.39 -3.97
C ALA A 100 17.71 -6.07 -2.47
N PRO A 101 18.54 -6.73 -1.65
CA PRO A 101 18.75 -6.33 -0.28
C PRO A 101 19.43 -4.95 -0.30
N ALA A 102 18.64 -3.89 -0.43
CA ALA A 102 19.06 -2.56 -0.06
C ALA A 102 19.36 -2.69 1.43
N ARG A 103 20.64 -2.62 1.79
CA ARG A 103 21.05 -2.40 3.18
C ARG A 103 20.28 -1.18 3.63
N ALA A 104 19.18 -1.41 4.36
CA ALA A 104 18.42 -0.38 4.99
C ALA A 104 19.37 0.24 6.01
N LEU A 105 20.01 1.34 5.61
CA LEU A 105 20.62 2.25 6.56
C LEU A 105 19.44 2.76 7.39
N LEU A 106 19.32 2.18 8.58
CA LEU A 106 18.41 2.58 9.63
C LEU A 106 18.64 4.07 9.90
N SER A 107 17.92 4.93 9.18
CA SER A 107 17.77 6.33 9.56
C SER A 107 16.59 6.37 10.53
N SER A 108 16.92 6.10 11.78
CA SER A 108 16.11 6.38 12.95
C SER A 108 15.86 7.88 13.04
N VAL A 109 14.88 8.38 12.30
CA VAL A 109 14.32 9.71 12.50
C VAL A 109 12.90 9.55 13.03
N THR A 110 12.84 9.54 14.35
CA THR A 110 11.75 10.04 15.20
C THR A 110 10.59 10.68 14.43
N LEU A 111 9.56 9.88 14.12
CA LEU A 111 8.22 10.43 13.87
C LEU A 111 7.68 10.89 15.21
N GLY A 112 7.83 12.20 15.41
CA GLY A 112 7.45 12.94 16.59
C GLY A 112 5.96 12.81 16.90
N LEU A 113 5.71 12.84 18.21
CA LEU A 113 4.42 12.97 18.85
C LEU A 113 3.60 14.12 18.24
N SER A 114 2.55 13.77 17.50
CA SER A 114 1.33 14.57 17.32
C SER A 114 0.20 13.55 17.29
N THR A 115 -0.71 13.43 18.25
CA THR A 115 -1.50 14.48 18.89
C THR A 115 -1.98 13.99 20.26
N SER A 116 -1.25 14.30 21.33
CA SER A 116 -1.70 14.15 22.71
C SER A 116 -2.02 15.50 23.35
N LEU A 117 -2.80 16.36 22.67
CA LEU A 117 -3.39 17.56 23.28
C LEU A 117 -4.91 17.71 23.05
N GLY A 118 -5.57 16.73 22.42
CA GLY A 118 -7.03 16.67 22.34
C GLY A 118 -7.69 15.96 23.53
N LEU A 119 -6.98 15.01 24.17
CA LEU A 119 -7.54 14.22 25.27
C LEU A 119 -7.50 14.94 26.63
N LEU A 120 -6.64 15.95 26.81
CA LEU A 120 -6.55 16.68 28.09
C LEU A 120 -7.62 17.76 28.28
N SER A 121 -8.26 18.26 27.21
CA SER A 121 -9.40 19.19 27.35
C SER A 121 -10.71 18.48 27.70
N VAL A 122 -10.81 17.17 27.40
CA VAL A 122 -12.02 16.35 27.64
C VAL A 122 -12.11 15.90 29.11
N VAL A 123 -10.99 15.75 29.81
CA VAL A 123 -10.97 15.37 31.23
C VAL A 123 -11.15 16.59 32.14
N ALA A 124 -10.70 17.78 31.73
CA ALA A 124 -10.82 19.01 32.52
C ALA A 124 -12.24 19.61 32.55
N PHE A 125 -13.10 19.30 31.58
CA PHE A 125 -14.52 19.73 31.57
C PHE A 125 -15.47 18.77 32.33
N CYS A 126 -14.93 17.71 32.94
CA CYS A 126 -15.70 16.68 33.65
C CYS A 126 -15.62 16.73 35.19
N LEU A 127 -14.85 17.65 35.76
CA LEU A 127 -14.94 18.09 37.16
C LEU A 127 -15.86 19.31 37.27
#